data_AF-A0A2S6IAI8-F1
#
_entry.id   AF-A0A2S6IAI8-F1
#
_cell.length_a   1.000
_cell.length_b   1.000
_cell.length_c   1.000
_cell.angle_alpha   90.00
_cell.angle_beta   90.00
_cell.angle_gamma   90.00
#
_symmetry.space_group_name_H-M   'P 1'
#
loop_
_entity.id
_entity.type
_entity.pdbx_description
1 polymer ?
#
loop_
_entity_poly.entity_id
_entity_poly.type
_entity_poly.pdbx_seq_one_letter_code
_entity_poly.pdbx_strand_id
1 'polypeptide(L)'
;MGVLNGICNYLCRWLDVPNPQKHLLQMPAILFLALALFTLSGTAFAQMSTSFPAEKIDTAIINRRGLQEKIRMLTEECNWSDRVGGMIDVFYLRTERGSFFGYSYEYFLDCDNVRLIYWYDNPGGVGTPVDFMIEDLEDESMWVVAKKRHLKNKKKYQHLLAAGADGE
;
A
#
# COMPACT_ATOMS: atom_id res chain seq x y z
N MET A 1 34.87 -49.49 4.42
CA MET A 1 34.05 -50.68 4.10
C MET A 1 32.83 -50.64 5.02
N GLY A 2 31.57 -50.74 4.60
CA GLY A 2 30.97 -50.65 3.26
C GLY A 2 29.52 -50.12 3.42
N VAL A 3 29.06 -49.23 2.54
CA VAL A 3 28.09 -49.52 1.46
C VAL A 3 26.62 -49.36 1.89
N LEU A 4 25.92 -48.41 1.24
CA LEU A 4 24.46 -48.27 1.26
C LEU A 4 23.77 -49.47 0.63
N ASN A 5 22.51 -49.75 0.99
CA ASN A 5 21.42 -50.00 0.02
C ASN A 5 20.07 -50.25 0.71
N GLY A 6 18.97 -49.90 0.04
CA GLY A 6 17.62 -50.12 0.57
C GLY A 6 16.45 -49.51 -0.23
N ILE A 7 16.61 -49.21 -1.52
CA ILE A 7 15.52 -48.74 -2.37
C ILE A 7 14.63 -49.94 -2.74
N CYS A 8 13.36 -49.91 -2.37
CA CYS A 8 12.38 -50.93 -2.79
C CYS A 8 11.53 -50.41 -3.94
N ASN A 9 11.61 -51.11 -5.09
CA ASN A 9 10.80 -50.84 -6.26
C ASN A 9 9.37 -51.35 -6.08
N TYR A 10 8.37 -50.56 -6.48
CA TYR A 10 7.12 -51.11 -7.00
C TYR A 10 6.76 -50.46 -8.33
N LEU A 11 7.03 -51.20 -9.40
CA LEU A 11 6.85 -50.78 -10.79
C LEU A 11 6.00 -51.84 -11.51
N CYS A 12 4.68 -51.60 -11.58
CA CYS A 12 3.73 -52.28 -12.46
C CYS A 12 2.67 -51.22 -12.83
N ARG A 13 2.74 -50.53 -13.99
CA ARG A 13 2.71 -51.02 -15.38
C ARG A 13 1.35 -51.63 -15.76
N TRP A 14 0.42 -50.79 -16.19
CA TRP A 14 -0.51 -51.06 -17.29
C TRP A 14 -0.84 -49.73 -18.01
N LEU A 15 -0.72 -49.74 -19.34
CA LEU A 15 -0.97 -48.62 -20.25
C LEU A 15 -2.29 -48.84 -21.02
N ASP A 16 -2.75 -47.74 -21.65
CA ASP A 16 -3.80 -47.59 -22.67
C ASP A 16 -5.27 -47.80 -22.22
N VAL A 17 -6.31 -47.23 -22.85
CA VAL A 17 -6.48 -46.46 -24.12
C VAL A 17 -7.32 -45.17 -23.85
N PRO A 18 -7.07 -44.00 -24.51
CA PRO A 18 -7.86 -42.79 -24.29
C PRO A 18 -9.24 -42.79 -25.00
N ASN A 19 -10.18 -41.95 -24.52
CA ASN A 19 -11.35 -41.54 -25.31
C ASN A 19 -11.83 -40.11 -24.94
N PRO A 20 -11.90 -39.14 -25.89
CA PRO A 20 -12.40 -37.80 -25.63
C PRO A 20 -13.92 -37.66 -25.79
N GLN A 21 -14.43 -36.46 -25.49
CA GLN A 21 -15.83 -36.01 -25.58
C GLN A 21 -16.85 -36.64 -24.62
N LYS A 22 -17.17 -35.89 -23.56
CA LYS A 22 -18.52 -35.31 -23.29
C LYS A 22 -18.38 -34.23 -22.21
N HIS A 23 -19.47 -33.52 -21.91
CA HIS A 23 -19.54 -32.36 -21.00
C HIS A 23 -19.02 -31.02 -21.56
N LEU A 24 -19.47 -30.72 -22.78
CA LEU A 24 -19.62 -29.35 -23.26
C LEU A 24 -21.00 -28.85 -22.80
N LEU A 25 -21.08 -28.20 -21.63
CA LEU A 25 -22.10 -27.26 -21.11
C LEU A 25 -21.86 -27.03 -19.60
N GLN A 26 -22.30 -25.88 -19.07
CA GLN A 26 -22.21 -25.47 -17.66
C GLN A 26 -20.83 -25.05 -17.09
N MET A 27 -20.18 -24.03 -17.68
CA MET A 27 -19.51 -23.00 -16.87
C MET A 27 -19.54 -21.61 -17.55
N PRO A 28 -20.44 -20.73 -17.10
CA PRO A 28 -20.13 -19.30 -17.02
C PRO A 28 -20.27 -18.74 -15.59
N ALA A 29 -20.89 -19.47 -14.66
CA ALA A 29 -21.24 -18.96 -13.33
C ALA A 29 -20.04 -18.67 -12.41
N ILE A 30 -18.98 -19.50 -12.46
CA ILE A 30 -17.80 -19.33 -11.59
C ILE A 30 -16.99 -18.07 -11.96
N LEU A 31 -16.99 -17.67 -13.24
CA LEU A 31 -16.26 -16.49 -13.70
C LEU A 31 -16.86 -15.19 -13.13
N PHE A 32 -18.18 -15.12 -12.96
CA PHE A 32 -18.84 -13.97 -12.34
C PHE A 32 -18.59 -13.88 -10.82
N LEU A 33 -18.47 -15.01 -10.12
CA LEU A 33 -18.15 -15.01 -8.68
C LEU A 33 -16.73 -14.50 -8.41
N ALA A 34 -15.77 -14.85 -9.28
CA ALA A 34 -14.40 -14.34 -9.21
C ALA A 34 -14.31 -12.82 -9.49
N LEU A 35 -15.17 -12.29 -10.37
CA LEU A 35 -15.23 -10.86 -10.68
C LEU A 35 -15.84 -10.04 -9.52
N ALA A 36 -16.85 -10.58 -8.83
CA ALA A 36 -17.50 -9.94 -7.70
C ALA A 36 -16.61 -9.85 -6.44
N LEU A 37 -15.62 -10.73 -6.30
CA LEU A 37 -14.64 -10.67 -5.21
C LEU A 37 -13.52 -9.64 -5.45
N PHE A 38 -13.36 -9.15 -6.68
CA PHE A 38 -12.34 -8.15 -7.03
C PHE A 38 -12.76 -6.70 -6.76
N THR A 39 -14.02 -6.45 -6.40
CA THR A 39 -14.54 -5.09 -6.13
C THR A 39 -14.46 -4.67 -4.66
N LEU A 40 -13.99 -5.54 -3.74
CA LEU A 40 -13.54 -5.12 -2.40
C LEU A 40 -12.10 -4.53 -2.46
N SER A 41 -11.89 -3.57 -3.35
CA SER A 41 -10.75 -2.66 -3.27
C SER A 41 -10.97 -1.72 -2.08
N GLY A 42 -10.40 -2.08 -0.92
CA GLY A 42 -10.46 -1.28 0.31
C GLY A 42 -10.05 0.16 0.04
N THR A 43 -10.92 1.11 0.38
CA THR A 43 -10.73 2.52 0.04
C THR A 43 -9.63 3.13 0.91
N ALA A 44 -8.45 3.36 0.33
CA ALA A 44 -7.38 4.12 0.96
C ALA A 44 -7.83 5.57 1.23
N PHE A 45 -8.21 5.87 2.47
CA PHE A 45 -8.99 7.06 2.82
C PHE A 45 -8.31 8.41 2.57
N ALA A 46 -6.98 8.46 2.39
CA ALA A 46 -6.25 9.71 2.15
C ALA A 46 -6.41 10.28 0.72
N GLN A 47 -7.00 9.52 -0.22
CA GLN A 47 -7.05 9.93 -1.63
C GLN A 47 -8.15 10.94 -2.02
N MET A 48 -9.11 11.28 -1.14
CA MET A 48 -10.24 12.17 -1.50
C MET A 48 -10.49 13.36 -0.55
N SER A 49 -9.71 13.53 0.52
CA SER A 49 -9.81 14.77 1.33
C SER A 49 -9.26 15.97 0.57
N THR A 50 -9.83 17.17 0.76
CA THR A 50 -9.28 18.46 0.31
C THR A 50 -8.46 19.17 1.41
N SER A 51 -8.26 18.51 2.56
CA SER A 51 -7.48 18.98 3.70
C SER A 51 -6.64 17.85 4.32
N PHE A 52 -5.63 18.19 5.11
CA PHE A 52 -4.90 17.22 5.93
C PHE A 52 -5.82 16.59 6.98
N PRO A 53 -5.93 15.24 7.07
CA PRO A 53 -6.84 14.56 7.99
C PRO A 53 -6.25 14.46 9.42
N ALA A 54 -5.88 15.60 10.01
CA ALA A 54 -5.31 15.68 11.35
C ALA A 54 -6.24 15.11 12.43
N GLU A 55 -7.55 15.26 12.26
CA GLU A 55 -8.60 14.82 13.18
C GLU A 55 -8.64 13.30 13.43
N LYS A 56 -7.98 12.52 12.56
CA LYS A 56 -7.87 11.06 12.69
C LYS A 56 -6.65 10.61 13.47
N ILE A 57 -5.70 11.51 13.75
CA ILE A 57 -4.44 11.16 14.43
C ILE A 57 -4.62 11.46 15.92
N ASP A 58 -4.41 10.44 16.76
CA ASP A 58 -4.47 10.62 18.22
C ASP A 58 -3.41 11.64 18.69
N THR A 59 -3.86 12.67 19.41
CA THR A 59 -3.01 13.71 20.02
C THR A 59 -1.86 13.13 20.86
N ALA A 60 -2.02 11.96 21.46
CA ALA A 60 -0.95 11.26 22.16
C ALA A 60 0.16 10.77 21.22
N ILE A 61 -0.15 10.39 19.98
CA ILE A 61 0.84 10.06 18.95
C ILE A 61 1.58 11.33 18.52
N ILE A 62 0.84 12.41 18.25
CA ILE A 62 1.39 13.73 17.87
C ILE A 62 2.39 14.20 18.93
N ASN A 63 1.97 14.20 20.20
CA ASN A 63 2.79 14.65 21.31
C ASN A 63 4.01 13.75 21.55
N ARG A 64 3.84 12.42 21.49
CA ARG A 64 4.95 11.45 21.67
C ARG A 64 6.03 11.59 20.60
N ARG A 65 5.66 11.99 19.38
CA ARG A 65 6.56 12.07 18.22
C ARG A 65 7.05 13.48 17.89
N GLY A 66 6.61 14.51 18.63
CA GLY A 66 7.00 15.90 18.37
C GLY A 66 6.47 16.47 17.05
N LEU A 67 5.31 16.01 16.59
CA LEU A 67 4.77 16.33 15.26
C LEU A 67 3.94 17.62 15.22
N GLN A 68 3.83 18.38 16.32
CA GLN A 68 2.91 19.52 16.45
C GLN A 68 3.12 20.56 15.36
N GLU A 69 4.35 21.08 15.20
CA GLU A 69 4.66 22.12 14.22
C GLU A 69 4.48 21.64 12.77
N LYS A 70 4.92 20.40 12.46
CA LYS A 70 4.76 19.81 11.12
C LYS A 70 3.28 19.59 10.79
N ILE A 71 2.46 19.14 11.75
CA ILE A 71 1.01 18.99 11.57
C ILE A 71 0.31 20.35 11.45
N ARG A 72 0.73 21.37 12.21
CA ARG A 72 0.19 22.74 12.08
C ARG A 72 0.43 23.27 10.67
N MET A 73 1.69 23.25 10.22
CA MET A 73 2.08 23.64 8.86
C MET A 73 1.26 22.88 7.82
N LEU A 74 1.18 21.54 7.91
CA LEU A 74 0.38 20.73 6.99
C LEU A 74 -1.13 21.06 7.04
N THR A 75 -1.67 21.58 8.14
CA THR A 75 -3.10 21.89 8.28
C THR A 75 -3.43 23.32 7.85
N GLU A 76 -2.55 24.28 8.13
CA GLU A 76 -2.81 25.72 8.05
C GLU A 76 -2.12 26.40 6.86
N GLU A 77 -0.97 25.88 6.40
CA GLU A 77 -0.09 26.54 5.43
C GLU A 77 -0.06 25.87 4.04
N CYS A 78 -0.60 24.65 3.92
CA CYS A 78 -0.47 23.80 2.73
C CYS A 78 -1.79 23.64 1.95
N ASN A 79 -1.75 23.82 0.63
CA ASN A 79 -2.89 23.56 -0.24
C ASN A 79 -3.01 22.07 -0.59
N TRP A 80 -3.86 21.36 0.14
CA TRP A 80 -4.14 19.94 -0.10
C TRP A 80 -4.97 19.65 -1.35
N SER A 81 -5.70 20.63 -1.89
CA SER A 81 -6.54 20.40 -3.07
C SER A 81 -5.69 20.17 -4.32
N ASP A 82 -4.55 20.86 -4.43
CA ASP A 82 -3.66 20.82 -5.59
C ASP A 82 -2.47 19.83 -5.41
N ARG A 83 -2.52 19.00 -4.36
CA ARG A 83 -1.45 18.04 -4.04
C ARG A 83 -1.22 17.02 -5.16
N VAL A 84 0.05 16.72 -5.44
CA VAL A 84 0.43 15.67 -6.39
C VAL A 84 0.97 14.47 -5.62
N GLY A 85 0.20 13.37 -5.60
CA GLY A 85 0.65 12.13 -4.95
C GLY A 85 -0.47 11.19 -4.52
N GLY A 86 -0.16 10.28 -3.60
CA GLY A 86 -1.09 9.25 -3.15
C GLY A 86 -0.41 8.06 -2.48
N MET A 87 -1.14 6.96 -2.33
CA MET A 87 -0.62 5.72 -1.73
C MET A 87 0.42 5.08 -2.65
N ILE A 88 1.60 4.80 -2.10
CA ILE A 88 2.72 4.19 -2.84
C ILE A 88 2.96 2.73 -2.44
N ASP A 89 2.81 2.39 -1.16
CA ASP A 89 3.15 1.07 -0.64
C ASP A 89 2.27 0.67 0.55
N VAL A 90 2.14 -0.64 0.77
CA VAL A 90 1.48 -1.24 1.93
C VAL A 90 2.36 -2.38 2.45
N PHE A 91 2.76 -2.30 3.71
CA PHE A 91 3.67 -3.25 4.33
C PHE A 91 3.07 -3.86 5.60
N TYR A 92 3.58 -5.02 5.99
CA TYR A 92 3.18 -5.73 7.20
C TYR A 92 4.35 -5.79 8.18
N LEU A 93 4.10 -5.43 9.43
CA LEU A 93 5.08 -5.45 10.51
C LEU A 93 4.57 -6.32 11.66
N ARG A 94 5.33 -7.36 12.01
CA ARG A 94 5.07 -8.20 13.19
C ARG A 94 6.03 -7.81 14.31
N THR A 95 5.47 -7.58 15.49
CA THR A 95 6.20 -7.21 16.71
C THR A 95 5.76 -8.11 17.87
N GLU A 96 6.43 -8.01 19.02
CA GLU A 96 5.99 -8.65 20.27
C GLU A 96 4.62 -8.14 20.74
N ARG A 97 4.27 -6.89 20.41
CA ARG A 97 3.00 -6.25 20.79
C ARG A 97 1.83 -6.59 19.88
N GLY A 98 2.08 -7.25 18.75
CA GLY A 98 1.05 -7.58 17.77
C GLY A 98 1.50 -7.43 16.32
N SER A 99 0.51 -7.53 15.43
CA SER A 99 0.66 -7.39 13.98
C SER A 99 0.10 -6.04 13.53
N PHE A 100 0.82 -5.35 12.66
CA PHE A 100 0.43 -4.04 12.14
C PHE A 100 0.54 -3.99 10.62
N PHE A 101 -0.32 -3.19 10.01
CA PHE A 101 -0.35 -2.90 8.58
C PHE A 101 -0.02 -1.41 8.39
N GLY A 102 1.10 -1.15 7.73
CA GLY A 102 1.58 0.19 7.42
C GLY A 102 1.20 0.62 6.01
N TYR A 103 0.69 1.83 5.87
CA TYR A 103 0.26 2.42 4.60
C TYR A 103 1.08 3.67 4.34
N SER A 104 1.90 3.63 3.31
CA SER A 104 2.78 4.73 2.92
C SER A 104 2.16 5.54 1.80
N TYR A 105 2.08 6.86 2.00
CA TYR A 105 1.63 7.84 1.03
C TYR A 105 2.75 8.85 0.80
N GLU A 106 2.92 9.32 -0.44
CA GLU A 106 3.85 10.39 -0.77
C GLU A 106 3.08 11.52 -1.45
N TYR A 107 3.38 12.77 -1.07
CA TYR A 107 2.76 13.97 -1.61
C TYR A 107 3.80 15.05 -1.87
N PHE A 108 3.73 15.66 -3.05
CA PHE A 108 4.23 17.02 -3.27
C PHE A 108 3.09 17.99 -2.95
N LEU A 109 3.36 18.95 -2.07
CA LEU A 109 2.50 20.09 -1.78
C LEU A 109 3.20 21.37 -2.27
N ASP A 110 2.50 22.49 -2.21
CA ASP A 110 3.04 23.84 -2.39
C ASP A 110 4.05 24.21 -1.30
N CYS A 111 3.73 23.86 -0.05
CA CYS A 111 4.53 24.16 1.15
C CYS A 111 5.75 23.24 1.32
N ASP A 112 5.61 21.94 1.03
CA ASP A 112 6.52 20.88 1.49
C ASP A 112 6.32 19.56 0.73
N ASN A 113 7.29 18.64 0.82
CA ASN A 113 7.25 17.33 0.16
C ASN A 113 7.35 16.23 1.23
N VAL A 114 6.23 15.59 1.53
CA VAL A 114 6.11 14.68 2.68
C VAL A 114 5.78 13.24 2.28
N ARG A 115 6.30 12.31 3.05
CA ARG A 115 5.86 10.92 3.11
C ARG A 115 5.10 10.71 4.41
N LEU A 116 3.82 10.35 4.30
CA LEU A 116 2.97 10.01 5.43
C LEU A 116 2.91 8.50 5.60
N ILE A 117 3.05 8.00 6.82
CA ILE A 117 2.95 6.58 7.11
C ILE A 117 1.97 6.37 8.26
N TYR A 118 0.92 5.60 7.99
CA TYR A 118 -0.13 5.26 8.96
C TYR A 118 -0.06 3.77 9.30
N TRP A 119 -0.08 3.43 10.58
CA TRP A 119 -0.15 2.05 11.06
C TRP A 119 -1.54 1.73 11.59
N TYR A 120 -2.06 0.57 11.21
CA TYR A 120 -3.32 0.02 11.69
C TYR A 120 -3.12 -1.40 12.26
N ASP A 121 -3.99 -1.80 13.17
CA ASP A 121 -4.12 -3.18 13.66
C ASP A 121 -4.87 -4.11 12.69
N ASN A 122 -5.48 -3.53 11.64
CA ASN A 122 -6.32 -4.23 10.68
C ASN A 122 -5.81 -4.04 9.23
N PRO A 123 -5.96 -5.06 8.35
CA PRO A 123 -5.51 -5.01 6.96
C PRO A 123 -6.40 -4.15 6.05
N GLY A 124 -7.45 -3.52 6.58
CA GLY A 124 -8.33 -2.63 5.82
C GLY A 124 -7.87 -1.17 5.80
N GLY A 125 -6.97 -0.77 6.72
CA GLY A 125 -6.62 0.64 6.92
C GLY A 125 -7.80 1.49 7.41
N VAL A 126 -8.75 0.86 8.12
CA VAL A 126 -10.00 1.49 8.59
C VAL A 126 -9.86 1.89 10.06
N GLY A 127 -10.47 3.01 10.44
CA GLY A 127 -10.54 3.49 11.82
C GLY A 127 -9.40 4.46 12.18
N THR A 128 -9.08 4.52 13.47
CA THR A 128 -7.99 5.35 14.00
C THR A 128 -6.65 4.61 13.83
N PRO A 129 -5.61 5.22 13.24
CA PRO A 129 -4.27 4.64 13.21
C PRO A 129 -3.70 4.48 14.62
N VAL A 130 -3.04 3.35 14.88
CA VAL A 130 -2.38 3.05 16.17
C VAL A 130 -1.02 3.74 16.31
N ASP A 131 -0.41 4.14 15.19
CA ASP A 131 0.76 4.99 15.13
C ASP A 131 0.80 5.75 13.79
N PHE A 132 1.53 6.87 13.75
CA PHE A 132 1.63 7.74 12.59
C PHE A 132 3.02 8.39 12.50
N MET A 133 3.55 8.54 11.29
CA MET A 133 4.82 9.21 11.02
C MET A 133 4.72 10.14 9.81
N ILE A 134 5.51 11.21 9.87
CA ILE A 134 5.84 12.07 8.74
C ILE A 134 7.35 11.90 8.53
N GLU A 135 7.76 11.61 7.30
CA GLU A 135 9.15 11.65 6.85
C GLU A 135 9.27 12.66 5.72
N ASP A 136 10.42 13.29 5.58
CA ASP A 136 10.69 14.15 4.43
C ASP A 136 10.88 13.27 3.17
N LEU A 137 10.31 13.70 2.04
CA LEU A 137 10.22 12.86 0.84
C LEU A 137 11.60 12.56 0.22
N GLU A 138 12.56 13.47 0.41
CA GLU A 138 13.91 13.40 -0.13
C GLU A 138 14.71 12.23 0.47
N ASP A 139 14.50 11.92 1.76
CA ASP A 139 15.18 10.85 2.50
C ASP A 139 14.76 9.44 2.07
N GLU A 140 15.66 8.46 2.23
CA GLU A 140 15.34 7.05 2.02
C GLU A 140 14.52 6.49 3.19
N SER A 141 13.28 6.08 2.92
CA SER A 141 12.46 5.37 3.90
C SER A 141 12.81 3.89 3.96
N MET A 142 12.95 3.34 5.16
CA MET A 142 12.99 1.88 5.37
C MET A 142 11.60 1.21 5.19
N TRP A 143 10.52 2.01 5.17
CA TRP A 143 9.13 1.54 5.12
C TRP A 143 8.55 1.44 3.71
N VAL A 144 9.30 1.87 2.70
CA VAL A 144 8.92 1.75 1.28
C VAL A 144 9.81 0.72 0.62
N VAL A 145 9.24 -0.46 0.36
CA VAL A 145 9.94 -1.57 -0.30
C VAL A 145 9.87 -1.38 -1.81
N ALA A 146 8.75 -0.89 -2.32
CA ALA A 146 8.49 -0.69 -3.73
C ALA A 146 9.18 0.56 -4.30
N LYS A 147 10.53 0.62 -4.30
CA LYS A 147 11.31 1.80 -4.75
C LYS A 147 10.91 2.37 -6.13
N LYS A 148 10.33 1.56 -7.02
CA LYS A 148 9.79 1.99 -8.34
C LYS A 148 8.53 2.88 -8.27
N ARG A 149 7.83 2.92 -7.13
CA ARG A 149 6.62 3.73 -6.90
C ARG A 149 6.91 5.05 -6.20
N HIS A 150 8.14 5.25 -5.70
CA HIS A 150 8.54 6.54 -5.12
C HIS A 150 8.36 7.69 -6.09
N LEU A 151 7.87 8.80 -5.57
CA LEU A 151 7.77 10.07 -6.28
C LEU A 151 9.11 10.80 -6.44
N LYS A 152 10.20 10.31 -5.83
CA LYS A 152 11.57 10.91 -5.79
C LYS A 152 12.09 11.53 -7.10
N ASN A 153 11.64 11.08 -8.27
CA ASN A 153 11.94 11.74 -9.55
C ASN A 153 11.10 13.01 -9.76
N LYS A 154 11.40 14.09 -9.02
CA LYS A 154 10.77 15.42 -9.18
C LYS A 154 10.72 15.87 -10.65
N LYS A 155 11.75 15.59 -11.45
CA LYS A 155 11.77 15.84 -12.91
C LYS A 155 10.60 15.22 -13.69
N LYS A 156 10.11 14.04 -13.29
CA LYS A 156 8.93 13.42 -13.91
C LYS A 156 7.65 14.21 -13.59
N TYR A 157 7.58 14.87 -12.44
CA TYR A 157 6.40 15.60 -11.95
C TYR A 157 6.48 17.12 -12.12
N GLN A 158 7.65 17.67 -12.48
CA GLN A 158 7.87 19.10 -12.74
C GLN A 158 6.89 19.71 -13.75
N HIS A 159 6.47 18.95 -14.76
CA HIS A 159 5.48 19.41 -15.74
C HIS A 159 4.07 19.61 -15.15
N LEU A 160 3.71 18.85 -14.10
CA LEU A 160 2.44 19.03 -13.38
C LEU A 160 2.48 20.26 -12.47
N LEU A 161 3.64 20.54 -11.87
CA LEU A 161 3.85 21.73 -11.04
C LEU A 161 3.91 23.01 -11.89
N ALA A 162 4.49 22.95 -13.09
CA ALA A 162 4.54 24.10 -14.00
C ALA A 162 3.16 24.48 -14.55
N ALA A 163 2.33 23.50 -14.91
CA ALA A 163 1.01 23.74 -15.51
C ALA A 163 0.01 24.47 -14.59
N GLY A 164 0.27 24.55 -13.27
CA GLY A 164 -0.53 25.33 -12.32
C GLY A 164 -0.10 26.80 -12.17
N ALA A 165 1.08 27.18 -12.67
CA ALA A 165 1.64 28.52 -12.49
C ALA A 165 1.31 29.51 -13.63
N ASP A 166 0.81 29.01 -14.77
CA ASP A 166 0.56 29.79 -15.99
C ASP A 166 -0.91 30.28 -16.10
N GLY A 167 -1.67 30.25 -15.00
CA GLY A 167 -3.13 30.41 -14.96
C GLY A 167 -3.68 31.60 -14.15
N GLU A 168 -2.85 32.59 -13.85
CA GLU A 168 -3.20 33.83 -13.11
C GLU A 168 -3.51 35.02 -14.05
#